data_AF-A0A023FRX2-F1
#
_entry.id   AF-A0A023FRX2-F1
#
_cell.length_a   1.000
_cell.length_b   1.000
_cell.length_c   1.000
_cell.angle_alpha   90.00
_cell.angle_beta   90.00
_cell.angle_gamma   90.00
#
_symmetry.space_group_name_H-M   'P 1'
#
loop_
_entity.id
_entity.type
_entity.pdbx_description
1 polymer ?
#
loop_
_entity_poly.entity_id
_entity_poly.type
_entity_poly.pdbx_seq_one_letter_code
_entity_poly.pdbx_strand_id
1 'polypeptide(L)'
;MDPVGAEPLTGFRAERWMCLVLMSLRVLLAYTKEEVVLSRLADLMLPLRVPHALAPEALYDPLDIDSLGDNMEKAVARYLIQVVNVYGKHLCKILLQSPPAGTDTVFPFQQMSSLLLYLTHMFQSGSFCRVATAAMQAVHAESSIGTEVCGIEEINQHFLSLAYSYPTLSVQWCNILALLNYGEQGFWSRVLWPSIGSSVGTAGMARRNLNTPSYSCNFELVSQAGLILLCDYLCENIYDAEPMTWLIVNHVSEIIRLSSEPPVSDFISVIHRNPAASGLFVQAVLTRCRKQKALTT
;
A
#
# COMPACT_ATOMS: atom_id res chain seq x y z
N MET A 1 -46.16 -14.94 28.13
CA MET A 1 -44.87 -15.65 28.15
C MET A 1 -44.08 -15.14 26.98
N ASP A 2 -43.47 -13.97 27.18
CA ASP A 2 -42.60 -13.34 26.20
C ASP A 2 -41.26 -14.09 26.14
N PRO A 3 -40.70 -14.36 24.95
CA PRO A 3 -39.33 -14.82 24.88
C PRO A 3 -38.42 -13.64 25.19
N VAL A 4 -37.73 -13.77 26.33
CA VAL A 4 -36.66 -12.91 26.81
C VAL A 4 -35.69 -12.61 25.66
N GLY A 5 -35.53 -11.32 25.37
CA GLY A 5 -34.57 -10.82 24.41
C GLY A 5 -33.17 -11.30 24.73
N ALA A 6 -32.58 -12.03 23.78
CA ALA A 6 -31.15 -12.18 23.72
C ALA A 6 -30.57 -10.81 23.33
N GLU A 7 -30.11 -10.03 24.30
CA GLU A 7 -29.13 -9.00 24.01
C GLU A 7 -27.89 -9.69 23.43
N PRO A 8 -27.46 -9.40 22.19
CA PRO A 8 -26.16 -9.87 21.76
C PRO A 8 -25.12 -9.13 22.59
N LEU A 9 -24.37 -9.91 23.38
CA LEU A 9 -23.14 -9.55 24.09
C LEU A 9 -22.46 -8.37 23.41
N THR A 10 -22.23 -7.29 24.16
CA THR A 10 -21.51 -6.08 23.75
C THR A 10 -20.05 -6.41 23.40
N GLY A 11 -19.84 -7.07 22.26
CA GLY A 11 -18.54 -7.38 21.71
C GLY A 11 -17.88 -6.14 21.11
N PHE A 12 -16.55 -6.16 21.08
CA PHE A 12 -15.76 -5.14 20.39
C PHE A 12 -16.23 -5.01 18.93
N ARG A 13 -16.57 -3.79 18.50
CA ARG A 13 -16.93 -3.47 17.11
C ARG A 13 -15.81 -2.69 16.44
N ALA A 14 -15.12 -3.35 15.52
CA ALA A 14 -13.97 -2.79 14.81
C ALA A 14 -14.31 -1.49 14.07
N GLU A 15 -15.51 -1.42 13.47
CA GLU A 15 -15.98 -0.27 12.71
C GLU A 15 -16.20 0.96 13.61
N ARG A 16 -16.67 0.76 14.86
CA ARG A 16 -16.85 1.88 15.81
C ARG A 16 -15.51 2.43 16.27
N TRP A 17 -14.55 1.56 16.57
CA TRP A 17 -13.19 1.97 16.87
C TRP A 17 -12.57 2.72 15.68
N MET A 18 -12.75 2.22 14.47
CA MET A 18 -12.24 2.85 13.26
C MET A 18 -12.86 4.23 13.03
N CYS A 19 -14.16 4.42 13.30
CA CYS A 19 -14.79 5.74 13.29
C CYS A 19 -14.10 6.72 14.24
N LEU A 20 -13.75 6.29 15.46
CA LEU A 20 -13.04 7.13 16.43
C LEU A 20 -11.66 7.55 15.90
N VAL A 21 -10.91 6.62 15.31
CA VAL A 21 -9.62 6.91 14.67
C VAL A 21 -9.80 7.93 13.55
N LEU A 22 -10.73 7.70 12.61
CA LEU A 22 -10.99 8.60 11.49
C LEU A 22 -11.41 9.99 11.92
N MET A 23 -12.31 10.11 12.91
CA MET A 23 -12.77 11.40 13.41
C MET A 23 -11.64 12.14 14.12
N SER A 24 -10.83 11.43 14.91
CA SER A 24 -9.67 12.01 15.58
C SER A 24 -8.66 12.54 14.55
N LEU A 25 -8.28 11.72 13.58
CA LEU A 25 -7.34 12.12 12.52
C LEU A 25 -7.87 13.29 11.70
N ARG A 26 -9.15 13.29 11.32
CA ARG A 26 -9.75 14.38 10.57
C ARG A 26 -9.66 15.71 11.32
N VAL A 27 -9.93 15.71 12.63
CA VAL A 27 -9.83 16.91 13.46
C VAL A 27 -8.39 17.37 13.57
N LEU A 28 -7.45 16.45 13.81
CA LEU A 28 -6.03 16.76 13.90
C LEU A 28 -5.49 17.36 12.59
N LEU A 29 -5.84 16.76 11.45
CA LEU A 29 -5.41 17.22 10.12
C LEU A 29 -6.01 18.57 9.73
N ALA A 30 -7.27 18.85 10.10
CA ALA A 30 -7.97 20.04 9.62
C ALA A 30 -7.71 21.31 10.44
N TYR A 31 -7.42 21.17 11.75
CA TYR A 31 -7.47 22.31 12.66
C TYR A 31 -6.19 22.52 13.49
N THR A 32 -5.21 21.62 13.40
CA THR A 32 -4.04 21.64 14.28
C THR A 32 -2.74 21.50 13.49
N LYS A 33 -1.75 22.34 13.79
CA LYS A 33 -0.40 22.19 13.24
C LYS A 33 0.28 20.96 13.84
N GLU A 34 1.10 20.27 13.04
CA GLU A 34 1.84 19.08 13.47
C GLU A 34 2.60 19.30 14.80
N GLU A 35 3.32 20.41 14.94
CA GLU A 35 4.08 20.74 16.16
C GLU A 35 3.22 20.75 17.43
N VAL A 36 1.99 21.25 17.33
CA VAL A 36 1.04 21.34 18.45
C VAL A 36 0.51 19.95 18.78
N VAL A 37 0.17 19.15 17.76
CA VAL A 37 -0.29 17.76 17.96
C VAL A 37 0.78 16.94 18.69
N LEU A 38 2.02 16.96 18.17
CA LEU A 38 3.12 16.19 18.71
C LEU A 38 3.47 16.61 20.14
N SER A 39 3.54 17.92 20.41
CA SER A 39 3.79 18.44 21.76
C SER A 39 2.71 17.98 22.74
N ARG A 40 1.42 18.03 22.35
CA ARG A 40 0.34 17.59 23.23
C ARG A 40 0.32 16.08 23.47
N LEU A 41 0.65 15.28 22.44
CA LEU A 41 0.76 13.83 22.61
C LEU A 41 1.92 13.47 23.54
N ALA A 42 3.04 14.18 23.44
CA ALA A 42 4.18 14.01 24.35
C ALA A 42 3.84 14.43 25.79
N ASP A 43 3.16 15.56 25.99
CA ASP A 43 2.73 16.01 27.33
C ASP A 43 1.80 15.00 28.01
N LEU A 44 0.89 14.39 27.24
CA LEU A 44 -0.11 13.46 27.75
C LEU A 44 0.43 12.04 27.93
N MET A 45 1.63 11.74 27.43
CA MET A 45 2.26 10.40 27.48
C MET A 45 1.30 9.29 27.03
N LEU A 46 0.51 9.57 25.98
CA LEU A 46 -0.54 8.66 25.55
C LEU A 46 0.06 7.42 24.87
N PRO A 47 -0.26 6.21 25.34
CA PRO A 47 0.15 4.99 24.66
C PRO A 47 -0.67 4.82 23.37
N LEU A 48 -0.07 5.16 22.23
CA LEU A 48 -0.69 4.96 20.92
C LEU A 48 -0.70 3.48 20.54
N ARG A 49 -1.79 2.77 20.88
CA ARG A 49 -1.92 1.32 20.68
C ARG A 49 -3.22 0.97 19.97
N VAL A 50 -3.17 -0.09 19.16
CA VAL A 50 -4.38 -0.66 18.55
C VAL A 50 -5.08 -1.60 19.55
N PRO A 51 -6.40 -1.78 19.45
CA PRO A 51 -7.13 -2.67 20.36
C PRO A 51 -6.63 -4.11 20.28
N HIS A 52 -6.39 -4.73 21.45
CA HIS A 52 -5.98 -6.14 21.53
C HIS A 52 -6.96 -7.09 20.84
N ALA A 53 -8.25 -6.75 20.78
CA ALA A 53 -9.24 -7.54 20.03
C ALA A 53 -8.95 -7.64 18.52
N LEU A 54 -8.24 -6.66 17.94
CA LEU A 54 -7.84 -6.66 16.52
C LEU A 54 -6.42 -7.21 16.31
N ALA A 55 -5.55 -7.08 17.31
CA ALA A 55 -4.19 -7.61 17.30
C ALA A 55 -3.89 -8.37 18.61
N PRO A 56 -4.45 -9.58 18.79
CA PRO A 56 -4.16 -10.40 19.96
C PRO A 56 -2.70 -10.88 20.00
N GLU A 57 -2.06 -10.98 18.84
CA GLU A 57 -0.63 -11.27 18.68
C GLU A 57 0.30 -10.12 19.06
N ALA A 58 -0.20 -8.89 19.18
CA ALA A 58 0.62 -7.76 19.58
C ALA A 58 0.99 -7.89 21.06
N LEU A 59 2.18 -8.41 21.33
CA LEU A 59 2.80 -8.40 22.65
C LEU A 59 3.22 -6.97 22.98
N TYR A 60 2.29 -6.21 23.56
CA TYR A 60 2.64 -4.94 24.19
C TYR A 60 3.28 -5.25 25.54
N ASP A 61 4.58 -5.00 25.69
CA ASP A 61 5.20 -5.01 27.02
C ASP A 61 4.61 -3.82 27.83
N PRO A 62 3.90 -4.07 28.95
CA PRO A 62 3.34 -3.02 29.79
C PRO A 62 4.39 -2.10 30.41
N LEU A 63 5.66 -2.54 30.45
CA LEU A 63 6.80 -1.82 31.03
C LEU A 63 7.72 -1.20 29.97
N ASP A 64 7.38 -1.34 28.68
CA ASP A 64 8.12 -0.70 27.59
C ASP A 64 7.77 0.79 27.51
N ILE A 65 8.24 1.50 28.54
CA ILE A 65 8.30 2.96 28.65
C ILE A 65 9.44 3.48 27.74
N ASP A 66 10.34 2.64 27.24
CA ASP A 66 11.38 3.04 26.29
C ASP A 66 10.80 3.30 24.89
N SER A 67 9.69 2.67 24.51
CA SER A 67 8.86 3.08 23.35
C SER A 67 8.30 4.52 23.47
N LEU A 68 8.22 5.06 24.70
CA LEU A 68 7.82 6.44 25.01
C LEU A 68 9.02 7.41 24.90
N GLY A 69 10.25 6.90 24.97
CA GLY A 69 11.49 7.64 24.73
C GLY A 69 11.82 7.81 23.24
N ASP A 70 11.09 7.11 22.37
CA ASP A 70 11.17 7.31 20.93
C ASP A 70 10.46 8.61 20.53
N ASN A 71 11.01 9.30 19.53
CA ASN A 71 10.43 10.56 19.02
C ASN A 71 8.93 10.37 18.76
N MET A 72 8.09 11.27 19.29
CA MET A 72 6.62 11.18 19.19
C MET A 72 6.13 11.00 17.75
N GLU A 73 6.86 11.56 16.78
CA GLU A 73 6.62 11.37 15.36
C GLU A 73 6.71 9.91 14.91
N LYS A 74 7.68 9.16 15.42
CA LYS A 74 7.82 7.72 15.16
C LYS A 74 6.71 6.93 15.81
N ALA A 75 6.33 7.28 17.05
CA ALA A 75 5.20 6.64 17.73
C ALA A 75 3.90 6.82 16.94
N VAL A 76 3.62 8.04 16.46
CA VAL A 76 2.46 8.33 15.61
C VAL A 76 2.55 7.58 14.29
N ALA A 77 3.70 7.59 13.62
CA ALA A 77 3.89 6.88 12.35
C ALA A 77 3.65 5.37 12.48
N ARG A 78 4.27 4.72 13.47
CA ARG A 78 4.07 3.29 13.75
C ARG A 78 2.62 2.98 14.11
N TYR A 79 1.98 3.82 14.91
CA TYR A 79 0.57 3.66 15.24
C TYR A 79 -0.32 3.68 13.99
N LEU A 80 -0.11 4.65 13.10
CA LEU A 80 -0.89 4.76 11.85
C LEU A 80 -0.68 3.55 10.94
N ILE A 81 0.56 3.08 10.78
CA ILE A 81 0.87 1.88 10.01
C ILE A 81 0.19 0.66 10.63
N GLN A 82 0.25 0.53 11.96
CA GLN A 82 -0.39 -0.58 12.66
C GLN A 82 -1.92 -0.55 12.54
N VAL A 83 -2.55 0.64 12.58
CA VAL A 83 -3.99 0.81 12.30
C VAL A 83 -4.33 0.28 10.91
N VAL A 84 -3.55 0.63 9.89
CA VAL A 84 -3.73 0.11 8.52
C VAL A 84 -3.58 -1.42 8.51
N ASN A 85 -2.58 -1.98 9.19
CA ASN A 85 -2.36 -3.42 9.23
C ASN A 85 -3.53 -4.18 9.83
N VAL A 86 -3.90 -3.85 11.08
CA VAL A 86 -4.93 -4.61 11.80
C VAL A 86 -6.30 -4.46 11.15
N TYR A 87 -6.59 -3.29 10.59
CA TYR A 87 -7.84 -3.05 9.91
C TYR A 87 -7.86 -3.73 8.53
N GLY A 88 -6.73 -3.74 7.80
CA GLY A 88 -6.56 -4.52 6.56
C GLY A 88 -6.76 -6.02 6.78
N LYS A 89 -6.15 -6.58 7.83
CA LYS A 89 -6.37 -7.97 8.27
C LYS A 89 -7.84 -8.25 8.56
N HIS A 90 -8.54 -7.31 9.22
CA HIS A 90 -9.97 -7.42 9.48
C HIS A 90 -10.81 -7.43 8.20
N LEU A 91 -10.51 -6.57 7.22
CA LEU A 91 -11.18 -6.56 5.92
C LEU A 91 -10.99 -7.88 5.15
N CYS A 92 -9.77 -8.44 5.17
CA CYS A 92 -9.52 -9.75 4.57
C CYS A 92 -10.36 -10.86 5.24
N LYS A 93 -10.53 -10.82 6.57
CA LYS A 93 -11.43 -11.76 7.27
C LYS A 93 -12.88 -11.61 6.82
N ILE A 94 -13.37 -10.37 6.66
CA ILE A 94 -14.73 -10.11 6.15
C ILE A 94 -14.91 -10.74 4.76
N LEU A 95 -13.94 -10.55 3.86
CA LEU A 95 -13.97 -11.14 2.51
C LEU A 95 -14.02 -12.67 2.52
N LEU A 96 -13.32 -13.32 3.45
CA LEU A 96 -13.29 -14.77 3.56
C LEU A 96 -14.57 -15.36 4.19
N GLN A 97 -15.29 -14.58 4.99
CA GLN A 97 -16.41 -15.06 5.81
C GLN A 97 -17.79 -14.91 5.15
N SER A 98 -17.96 -14.10 4.09
CA SER A 98 -19.30 -13.82 3.54
C SER A 98 -19.30 -13.55 2.03
N PRO A 99 -20.21 -14.16 1.23
CA PRO A 99 -20.61 -13.59 -0.04
C PRO A 99 -21.43 -12.30 0.21
N PRO A 100 -21.09 -11.17 -0.45
CA PRO A 100 -21.67 -9.86 -0.14
C PRO A 100 -23.17 -9.83 -0.51
N ALA A 101 -24.05 -9.95 0.48
CA ALA A 101 -25.50 -9.94 0.30
C ALA A 101 -26.20 -8.69 0.86
N GLY A 102 -25.47 -7.63 1.26
CA GLY A 102 -26.07 -6.41 1.80
C GLY A 102 -25.17 -5.18 1.83
N THR A 103 -25.76 -3.99 2.01
CA THR A 103 -25.06 -2.68 2.03
C THR A 103 -24.11 -2.50 3.22
N ASP A 104 -24.36 -3.21 4.33
CA ASP A 104 -23.55 -3.12 5.55
C ASP A 104 -22.13 -3.71 5.36
N THR A 105 -21.91 -4.55 4.34
CA THR A 105 -20.58 -5.12 4.07
C THR A 105 -19.62 -4.12 3.43
N VAL A 106 -20.11 -2.99 2.89
CA VAL A 106 -19.27 -2.00 2.18
C VAL A 106 -18.67 -0.97 3.13
N PHE A 107 -19.34 -0.69 4.26
CA PHE A 107 -18.95 0.36 5.20
C PHE A 107 -17.50 0.21 5.71
N PRO A 108 -17.02 -0.97 6.15
CA PRO A 108 -15.63 -1.13 6.59
C PRO A 108 -14.61 -0.76 5.51
N PHE A 109 -14.88 -1.10 4.25
CA PHE A 109 -14.00 -0.77 3.13
C PHE A 109 -13.97 0.75 2.86
N GLN A 110 -15.09 1.45 3.03
CA GLN A 110 -15.14 2.91 2.94
C GLN A 110 -14.36 3.58 4.08
N GLN A 111 -14.40 3.01 5.29
CA GLN A 111 -13.61 3.49 6.42
C GLN A 111 -12.10 3.38 6.14
N MET A 112 -11.66 2.24 5.57
CA MET A 112 -10.27 2.09 5.14
C MET A 112 -9.91 3.09 4.04
N SER A 113 -10.77 3.26 3.02
CA SER A 113 -10.51 4.23 1.94
C SER A 113 -10.35 5.66 2.49
N SER A 114 -11.16 6.03 3.48
CA SER A 114 -11.05 7.33 4.16
C SER A 114 -9.74 7.47 4.93
N LEU A 115 -9.29 6.42 5.62
CA LEU A 115 -8.00 6.41 6.30
C LEU A 115 -6.86 6.62 5.31
N LEU A 116 -6.82 5.84 4.23
CA LEU A 116 -5.75 5.95 3.23
C LEU A 116 -5.73 7.33 2.56
N LEU A 117 -6.90 7.95 2.35
CA LEU A 117 -6.99 9.32 1.86
C LEU A 117 -6.40 10.33 2.85
N TYR A 118 -6.67 10.17 4.14
CA TYR A 118 -6.08 11.03 5.19
C TYR A 118 -4.58 10.86 5.28
N LEU A 119 -4.07 9.63 5.18
CA LEU A 119 -2.63 9.35 5.14
C LEU A 119 -1.97 9.93 3.89
N THR A 120 -2.60 9.79 2.72
CA THR A 120 -2.14 10.42 1.47
C THR A 120 -1.99 11.93 1.66
N HIS A 121 -3.03 12.60 2.18
CA HIS A 121 -2.96 14.03 2.46
C HIS A 121 -1.86 14.38 3.47
N MET A 122 -1.72 13.59 4.55
CA MET A 122 -0.71 13.78 5.58
C MET A 122 0.72 13.76 4.99
N PHE A 123 1.01 12.78 4.13
CA PHE A 123 2.34 12.58 3.56
C PHE A 123 2.63 13.48 2.36
N GLN A 124 1.62 13.90 1.61
CA GLN A 124 1.80 14.70 0.39
C GLN A 124 1.76 16.22 0.65
N SER A 125 0.96 16.70 1.62
CA SER A 125 0.73 18.14 1.83
C SER A 125 1.90 18.88 2.49
N GLY A 126 2.88 18.16 3.04
CA GLY A 126 3.96 18.73 3.85
C GLY A 126 3.52 19.25 5.22
N SER A 127 2.24 19.15 5.58
CA SER A 127 1.70 19.67 6.85
C SER A 127 2.10 18.81 8.07
N PHE A 128 2.44 17.54 7.83
CA PHE A 128 2.87 16.58 8.84
C PHE A 128 4.20 15.94 8.39
N CYS A 129 5.20 16.77 8.08
CA CYS A 129 6.43 16.33 7.45
C CYS A 129 7.32 15.50 8.38
N ARG A 130 7.29 15.74 9.69
CA ARG A 130 8.09 14.96 10.64
C ARG A 130 7.52 13.55 10.81
N VAL A 131 6.19 13.43 10.90
CA VAL A 131 5.48 12.14 10.90
C VAL A 131 5.68 11.41 9.56
N ALA A 132 5.60 12.11 8.43
CA ALA A 132 5.86 11.52 7.11
C ALA A 132 7.28 10.96 7.00
N THR A 133 8.28 11.72 7.47
CA THR A 133 9.68 11.28 7.50
C THR A 133 9.87 10.07 8.41
N ALA A 134 9.21 10.06 9.58
CA ALA A 134 9.25 8.93 10.49
C ALA A 134 8.59 7.67 9.90
N ALA A 135 7.49 7.83 9.16
CA ALA A 135 6.83 6.74 8.44
C ALA A 135 7.71 6.18 7.33
N MET A 136 8.36 7.04 6.53
CA MET A 136 9.33 6.63 5.52
C MET A 136 10.47 5.82 6.15
N GLN A 137 11.05 6.29 7.25
CA GLN A 137 12.08 5.54 7.99
C GLN A 137 11.58 4.20 8.50
N ALA A 138 10.36 4.13 9.05
CA ALA A 138 9.77 2.90 9.57
C ALA A 138 9.59 1.84 8.48
N VAL A 139 9.14 2.27 7.29
CA VAL A 139 8.95 1.39 6.13
C VAL A 139 10.27 0.78 5.63
N HIS A 140 11.37 1.55 5.67
CA HIS A 140 12.69 1.05 5.27
C HIS A 140 13.44 0.28 6.36
N ALA A 141 13.14 0.53 7.65
CA ALA A 141 13.81 -0.12 8.76
C ALA A 141 13.51 -1.63 8.86
N GLU A 142 12.38 -2.09 8.33
CA GLU A 142 12.05 -3.52 8.23
C GLU A 142 13.03 -4.32 7.38
N SER A 143 13.73 -3.68 6.45
CA SER A 143 14.75 -4.32 5.62
C SER A 143 16.06 -4.60 6.38
N SER A 144 16.16 -4.19 7.67
CA SER A 144 17.34 -4.36 8.52
C SER A 144 17.13 -5.42 9.60
N ILE A 145 18.14 -6.30 9.78
CA ILE A 145 18.10 -7.40 10.76
C ILE A 145 18.05 -6.83 12.18
N GLY A 146 16.98 -7.12 12.93
CA GLY A 146 16.89 -6.86 14.37
C GLY A 146 16.01 -5.67 14.81
N THR A 147 15.32 -5.00 13.88
CA THR A 147 14.38 -3.92 14.22
C THR A 147 12.96 -4.46 14.34
N GLU A 148 12.16 -3.92 15.27
CA GLU A 148 10.73 -4.23 15.40
C GLU A 148 10.02 -4.06 14.05
N VAL A 149 9.41 -5.15 13.57
CA VAL A 149 8.78 -5.22 12.25
C VAL A 149 7.49 -4.40 12.31
N CYS A 150 7.41 -3.32 11.54
CA CYS A 150 6.21 -2.47 11.43
C CYS A 150 5.03 -3.17 10.69
N GLY A 151 5.26 -4.39 10.18
CA GLY A 151 4.30 -5.24 9.49
C GLY A 151 4.08 -4.90 8.00
N ILE A 152 4.94 -4.12 7.33
CA ILE A 152 4.71 -3.64 5.95
C ILE A 152 4.47 -4.81 4.97
N GLU A 153 5.24 -5.89 5.05
CA GLU A 153 4.99 -7.04 4.16
C GLU A 153 3.62 -7.67 4.42
N GLU A 154 3.15 -7.76 5.68
CA GLU A 154 1.80 -8.24 5.98
C GLU A 154 0.73 -7.32 5.40
N ILE A 155 0.92 -6.00 5.52
CA ILE A 155 0.04 -5.00 4.92
C ILE A 155 -0.01 -5.18 3.40
N ASN A 156 1.15 -5.36 2.76
CA ASN A 156 1.24 -5.62 1.33
C ASN A 156 0.44 -6.86 0.92
N GLN A 157 0.53 -7.95 1.69
CA GLN A 157 -0.28 -9.15 1.45
C GLN A 157 -1.78 -8.86 1.57
N HIS A 158 -2.20 -8.11 2.57
CA HIS A 158 -3.60 -7.72 2.73
C HIS A 158 -4.11 -6.95 1.52
N PHE A 159 -3.39 -5.91 1.06
CA PHE A 159 -3.82 -5.11 -0.09
C PHE A 159 -3.72 -5.85 -1.44
N LEU A 160 -2.79 -6.79 -1.60
CA LEU A 160 -2.76 -7.67 -2.77
C LEU A 160 -3.95 -8.65 -2.78
N SER A 161 -4.42 -9.11 -1.61
CA SER A 161 -5.65 -9.89 -1.51
C SER A 161 -6.88 -9.03 -1.83
N LEU A 162 -6.94 -7.81 -1.29
CA LEU A 162 -8.02 -6.85 -1.55
C LEU A 162 -8.11 -6.44 -3.03
N ALA A 163 -7.01 -6.49 -3.79
CA ALA A 163 -6.95 -6.06 -5.18
C ALA A 163 -7.97 -6.76 -6.09
N TYR A 164 -8.38 -7.99 -5.75
CA TYR A 164 -9.34 -8.77 -6.53
C TYR A 164 -10.79 -8.32 -6.33
N SER A 165 -11.12 -7.67 -5.21
CA SER A 165 -12.50 -7.29 -4.85
C SER A 165 -12.68 -5.78 -4.67
N TYR A 166 -11.67 -5.09 -4.15
CA TYR A 166 -11.65 -3.66 -3.85
C TYR A 166 -10.36 -3.01 -4.39
N PRO A 167 -10.22 -2.93 -5.73
CA PRO A 167 -8.97 -2.50 -6.37
C PRO A 167 -8.56 -1.08 -5.99
N THR A 168 -9.52 -0.18 -5.76
CA THR A 168 -9.25 1.21 -5.35
C THR A 168 -8.44 1.28 -4.05
N LEU A 169 -8.72 0.40 -3.07
CA LEU A 169 -7.97 0.37 -1.81
C LEU A 169 -6.50 -0.01 -2.05
N SER A 170 -6.28 -1.00 -2.90
CA SER A 170 -4.92 -1.44 -3.26
C SER A 170 -4.15 -0.36 -4.01
N VAL A 171 -4.81 0.40 -4.89
CA VAL A 171 -4.20 1.56 -5.57
C VAL A 171 -3.87 2.67 -4.57
N GLN A 172 -4.77 2.98 -3.64
CA GLN A 172 -4.50 3.98 -2.59
C GLN A 172 -3.31 3.56 -1.71
N TRP A 173 -3.17 2.28 -1.39
CA TRP A 173 -2.00 1.76 -0.68
C TRP A 173 -0.71 1.87 -1.51
N CYS A 174 -0.75 1.49 -2.80
CA CYS A 174 0.40 1.68 -3.69
C CYS A 174 0.84 3.15 -3.77
N ASN A 175 -0.11 4.09 -3.78
CA ASN A 175 0.18 5.52 -3.77
C ASN A 175 0.86 5.96 -2.47
N ILE A 176 0.39 5.48 -1.31
CA ILE A 176 1.06 5.76 -0.02
C ILE A 176 2.48 5.21 -0.01
N LEU A 177 2.69 3.98 -0.50
CA LEU A 177 4.03 3.39 -0.60
C LEU A 177 4.96 4.22 -1.48
N ALA A 178 4.47 4.70 -2.64
CA ALA A 178 5.24 5.61 -3.50
C ALA A 178 5.62 6.91 -2.78
N LEU A 179 4.67 7.54 -2.05
CA LEU A 179 4.92 8.75 -1.24
C LEU A 179 5.93 8.51 -0.10
N LEU A 180 5.96 7.30 0.46
CA LEU A 180 6.92 6.88 1.49
C LEU A 180 8.23 6.35 0.91
N ASN A 181 8.49 6.58 -0.38
CA ASN A 181 9.68 6.18 -1.10
C ASN A 181 9.96 4.66 -1.09
N TYR A 182 8.91 3.84 -1.00
CA TYR A 182 9.01 2.39 -0.98
C TYR A 182 9.14 1.80 -2.40
N GLY A 183 10.37 1.61 -2.85
CA GLY A 183 10.72 1.09 -4.17
C GLY A 183 10.98 -0.42 -4.26
N GLU A 184 10.62 -1.22 -3.24
CA GLU A 184 11.00 -2.65 -3.18
C GLU A 184 10.47 -3.45 -4.38
N GLN A 185 11.40 -3.90 -5.25
CA GLN A 185 11.07 -4.59 -6.51
C GLN A 185 10.23 -5.85 -6.27
N GLY A 186 10.44 -6.54 -5.15
CA GLY A 186 9.66 -7.74 -4.77
C GLY A 186 8.17 -7.47 -4.70
N PHE A 187 7.76 -6.38 -4.07
CA PHE A 187 6.36 -5.97 -3.98
C PHE A 187 5.82 -5.49 -5.34
N TRP A 188 6.52 -4.55 -5.99
CA TRP A 188 6.07 -3.97 -7.25
C TRP A 188 5.95 -5.00 -8.38
N SER A 189 6.82 -6.02 -8.40
CA SER A 189 6.69 -7.14 -9.34
C SER A 189 5.37 -7.88 -9.20
N ARG A 190 4.85 -8.02 -7.97
CA ARG A 190 3.58 -8.70 -7.69
C ARG A 190 2.36 -7.82 -8.01
N VAL A 191 2.49 -6.51 -7.86
CA VAL A 191 1.47 -5.53 -8.27
C VAL A 191 1.34 -5.49 -9.79
N LEU A 192 2.46 -5.40 -10.50
CA LEU A 192 2.48 -5.33 -11.96
C LEU A 192 2.17 -6.69 -12.61
N TRP A 193 2.56 -7.78 -11.97
CA TRP A 193 2.33 -9.14 -12.43
C TRP A 193 1.79 -10.03 -11.31
N PRO A 194 0.49 -10.36 -11.30
CA PRO A 194 -0.02 -11.31 -10.34
C PRO A 194 0.56 -12.70 -10.67
N SER A 195 1.56 -13.15 -9.91
CA SER A 195 1.95 -14.55 -9.91
C SER A 195 0.82 -15.35 -9.26
N ILE A 196 -0.05 -15.92 -10.09
CA ILE A 196 -1.00 -16.93 -9.65
C ILE A 196 -0.18 -18.21 -9.43
N GLY A 197 -0.10 -18.64 -8.17
CA GLY A 197 0.52 -19.88 -7.68
C GLY A 197 1.31 -20.71 -8.69
N SER A 198 2.64 -20.62 -8.63
CA SER A 198 3.49 -21.73 -9.00
C SER A 198 4.57 -21.86 -7.94
N SER A 199 4.52 -23.00 -7.24
CA SER A 199 5.67 -23.64 -6.64
C SER A 199 6.94 -23.39 -7.45
N VAL A 200 8.00 -22.98 -6.73
CA VAL A 200 9.42 -23.20 -7.02
C VAL A 200 9.77 -23.50 -8.49
N GLY A 201 10.43 -22.54 -9.14
CA GLY A 201 11.29 -22.83 -10.28
C GLY A 201 10.63 -22.76 -11.65
N THR A 202 10.27 -21.57 -12.10
CA THR A 202 10.43 -21.15 -13.51
C THR A 202 10.22 -19.65 -13.62
N ALA A 203 11.33 -18.90 -13.54
CA ALA A 203 11.40 -17.48 -13.90
C ALA A 203 11.28 -17.34 -15.43
N GLY A 204 10.13 -17.69 -15.98
CA GLY A 204 9.81 -17.54 -17.39
C GLY A 204 8.54 -16.73 -17.51
N MET A 205 8.66 -15.50 -18.05
CA MET A 205 7.59 -14.59 -18.48
C MET A 205 6.21 -15.26 -18.57
N ALA A 206 5.48 -15.31 -17.44
CA ALA A 206 4.18 -15.93 -17.38
C ALA A 206 3.16 -15.00 -18.02
N ARG A 207 3.15 -14.95 -19.37
CA ARG A 207 2.22 -14.17 -20.22
C ARG A 207 0.89 -13.87 -19.51
N ARG A 208 0.45 -12.60 -19.58
CA ARG A 208 -0.97 -12.23 -19.48
C ARG A 208 -1.73 -12.97 -20.58
N ASN A 209 -2.10 -14.22 -20.30
CA ASN A 209 -2.91 -15.02 -21.18
C ASN A 209 -4.35 -14.65 -20.82
N LEU A 210 -4.94 -13.73 -21.59
CA LEU A 210 -6.33 -13.26 -21.40
C LEU A 210 -7.36 -14.41 -21.39
N ASN A 211 -6.95 -15.58 -21.87
CA ASN A 211 -7.76 -16.81 -21.92
C ASN A 211 -7.53 -17.75 -20.74
N THR A 212 -6.81 -17.32 -19.69
CA THR A 212 -6.77 -18.09 -18.43
C THR A 212 -7.99 -17.76 -17.59
N PRO A 213 -8.64 -18.75 -16.94
CA PRO A 213 -9.85 -18.56 -16.12
C PRO A 213 -9.65 -17.69 -14.85
N SER A 214 -8.51 -17.01 -14.73
CA SER A 214 -8.08 -16.22 -13.58
C SER A 214 -7.86 -14.74 -13.88
N TYR A 215 -8.33 -14.25 -15.04
CA TYR A 215 -8.28 -12.83 -15.37
C TYR A 215 -9.25 -12.03 -14.48
N SER A 216 -8.70 -11.15 -13.64
CA SER A 216 -9.49 -10.23 -12.82
C SER A 216 -9.35 -8.81 -13.38
N CYS A 217 -10.46 -8.24 -13.87
CA CYS A 217 -10.50 -6.84 -14.29
C CYS A 217 -10.08 -5.89 -13.15
N ASN A 218 -10.47 -6.24 -11.91
CA ASN A 218 -10.08 -5.49 -10.72
C ASN A 218 -8.56 -5.49 -10.54
N PHE A 219 -7.91 -6.65 -10.69
CA PHE A 219 -6.46 -6.71 -10.57
C PHE A 219 -5.75 -6.03 -11.74
N GLU A 220 -6.26 -6.15 -12.97
CA GLU A 220 -5.69 -5.42 -14.12
C GLU A 220 -5.75 -3.90 -13.91
N LEU A 221 -6.81 -3.38 -13.27
CA LEU A 221 -6.87 -1.97 -12.86
C LEU A 221 -5.74 -1.63 -11.89
N VAL A 222 -5.52 -2.46 -10.85
CA VAL A 222 -4.43 -2.27 -9.89
C VAL A 222 -3.05 -2.33 -10.57
N SER A 223 -2.84 -3.28 -11.49
CA SER A 223 -1.58 -3.40 -12.24
C SER A 223 -1.31 -2.17 -13.11
N GLN A 224 -2.32 -1.65 -13.81
CA GLN A 224 -2.19 -0.43 -14.63
C GLN A 224 -1.91 0.80 -13.75
N ALA A 225 -2.69 1.00 -12.69
CA ALA A 225 -2.50 2.11 -11.78
C ALA A 225 -1.14 2.02 -11.06
N GLY A 226 -0.72 0.81 -10.66
CA GLY A 226 0.59 0.56 -10.07
C GLY A 226 1.73 0.92 -11.03
N LEU A 227 1.59 0.65 -12.33
CA LEU A 227 2.59 1.07 -13.32
C LEU A 227 2.68 2.60 -13.41
N ILE A 228 1.54 3.28 -13.46
CA ILE A 228 1.47 4.74 -13.54
C ILE A 228 2.14 5.36 -12.31
N LEU A 229 1.82 4.87 -11.11
CA LEU A 229 2.41 5.31 -9.86
C LEU A 229 3.92 5.04 -9.80
N LEU A 230 4.36 3.88 -10.28
CA LEU A 230 5.79 3.55 -10.31
C LEU A 230 6.56 4.42 -11.31
N CYS A 231 5.96 4.76 -12.45
CA CYS A 231 6.53 5.72 -13.39
C CYS A 231 6.72 7.10 -12.74
N ASP A 232 5.73 7.58 -11.99
CA ASP A 232 5.79 8.84 -11.23
C ASP A 232 6.93 8.80 -10.20
N TYR A 233 6.95 7.76 -9.36
CA TYR A 233 8.00 7.52 -8.37
C TYR A 233 9.42 7.52 -8.98
N LEU A 234 9.60 6.88 -10.14
CA LEU A 234 10.91 6.83 -10.81
C LEU A 234 11.32 8.16 -11.44
N CYS A 235 10.38 9.05 -11.74
CA CYS A 235 10.70 10.40 -12.19
C CYS A 235 11.34 11.23 -11.06
N GLU A 236 10.99 10.94 -9.81
CA GLU A 236 11.60 11.57 -8.63
C GLU A 236 12.90 10.88 -8.20
N ASN A 237 13.05 9.58 -8.50
CA ASN A 237 14.17 8.72 -8.08
C ASN A 237 15.13 8.34 -9.23
N ILE A 238 15.42 9.27 -10.15
CA ILE A 238 16.20 9.01 -11.38
C ILE A 238 17.64 8.53 -11.18
N TYR A 239 18.20 8.71 -9.98
CA TYR A 239 19.58 8.33 -9.68
C TYR A 239 19.74 6.82 -9.47
N ASP A 240 18.66 6.12 -9.15
CA ASP A 240 18.65 4.67 -9.05
C ASP A 240 18.32 4.03 -10.40
N ALA A 241 19.37 3.55 -11.07
CA ALA A 241 19.25 2.97 -12.41
C ALA A 241 18.63 1.56 -12.40
N GLU A 242 18.66 0.84 -11.27
CA GLU A 242 18.22 -0.55 -11.21
C GLU A 242 16.70 -0.71 -11.37
N PRO A 243 15.85 -0.03 -10.56
CA PRO A 243 14.39 -0.08 -10.72
C PRO A 243 13.93 0.39 -12.11
N MET A 244 14.57 1.43 -12.65
CA MET A 244 14.27 1.95 -13.98
C MET A 244 14.60 0.92 -15.07
N THR A 245 15.78 0.30 -15.00
CA THR A 245 16.20 -0.75 -15.93
C THR A 245 15.25 -1.94 -15.87
N TRP A 246 14.90 -2.38 -14.66
CA TRP A 246 13.95 -3.46 -14.43
C TRP A 246 12.59 -3.16 -15.08
N LEU A 247 12.06 -1.95 -14.87
CA LEU A 247 10.76 -1.56 -15.41
C LEU A 247 10.77 -1.53 -16.95
N ILE A 248 11.79 -0.92 -17.55
CA ILE A 248 11.93 -0.83 -19.01
C ILE A 248 12.00 -2.23 -19.63
N VAL A 249 12.84 -3.12 -19.10
CA VAL A 249 13.03 -4.45 -19.70
C VAL A 249 11.76 -5.31 -19.59
N ASN A 250 11.08 -5.23 -18.46
CA ASN A 250 9.97 -6.14 -18.15
C ASN A 250 8.60 -5.61 -18.62
N HIS A 251 8.40 -4.30 -18.67
CA HIS A 251 7.08 -3.67 -18.84
C HIS A 251 7.00 -2.65 -20.00
N VAL A 252 7.93 -2.71 -20.97
CA VAL A 252 7.95 -1.80 -22.13
C VAL A 252 6.61 -1.76 -22.90
N SER A 253 5.91 -2.89 -23.04
CA SER A 253 4.65 -2.93 -23.78
C SER A 253 3.56 -2.14 -23.06
N GLU A 254 3.53 -2.24 -21.75
CA GLU A 254 2.60 -1.57 -20.85
C GLU A 254 2.91 -0.07 -20.77
N ILE A 255 4.19 0.30 -20.71
CA ILE A 255 4.65 1.69 -20.80
C ILE A 255 4.16 2.34 -22.10
N ILE A 256 4.34 1.66 -23.25
CA ILE A 256 3.86 2.17 -24.54
C ILE A 256 2.33 2.31 -24.54
N ARG A 257 1.62 1.29 -24.04
CA ARG A 257 0.16 1.28 -24.02
C ARG A 257 -0.41 2.43 -23.17
N LEU A 258 0.25 2.74 -22.05
CA LEU A 258 -0.17 3.78 -21.10
C LEU A 258 0.54 5.12 -21.35
N SER A 259 1.19 5.31 -22.50
CA SER A 259 1.97 6.52 -22.82
C SER A 259 1.16 7.81 -22.86
N SER A 260 -0.17 7.73 -22.95
CA SER A 260 -1.06 8.89 -22.85
C SER A 260 -1.27 9.39 -21.42
N GLU A 261 -0.95 8.56 -20.41
CA GLU A 261 -1.07 8.94 -19.00
C GLU A 261 0.08 9.91 -18.64
N PRO A 262 -0.19 11.06 -17.99
CA PRO A 262 0.83 12.08 -17.76
C PRO A 262 2.10 11.56 -17.05
N PRO A 263 2.02 10.78 -15.95
CA PRO A 263 3.23 10.28 -15.29
C PRO A 263 4.05 9.32 -16.16
N VAL A 264 3.41 8.55 -17.03
CA VAL A 264 4.09 7.63 -17.95
C VAL A 264 4.76 8.39 -19.08
N SER A 265 4.10 9.44 -19.61
CA SER A 265 4.67 10.36 -20.58
C SER A 265 5.90 11.10 -20.03
N ASP A 266 5.83 11.56 -18.78
CA ASP A 266 6.94 12.22 -18.10
C ASP A 266 8.11 11.25 -17.89
N PHE A 267 7.81 10.00 -17.49
CA PHE A 267 8.81 8.94 -17.38
C PHE A 267 9.50 8.64 -18.72
N ILE A 268 8.75 8.56 -19.83
CA ILE A 268 9.33 8.40 -21.17
C ILE A 268 10.23 9.58 -21.52
N SER A 269 9.84 10.80 -21.13
CA SER A 269 10.66 12.00 -21.33
C SER A 269 11.97 11.95 -20.53
N VAL A 270 11.94 11.44 -19.29
CA VAL A 270 13.12 11.17 -18.47
C VAL A 270 14.03 10.14 -19.14
N ILE A 271 13.47 9.04 -19.66
CA ILE A 271 14.21 8.03 -20.42
C ILE A 271 14.93 8.66 -21.62
N HIS A 272 14.25 9.51 -22.39
CA HIS A 272 14.84 10.14 -23.58
C HIS A 272 15.97 11.12 -23.27
N ARG A 273 15.99 11.72 -22.06
CA ARG A 273 17.08 12.57 -21.60
C ARG A 273 18.32 11.78 -21.17
N ASN A 274 18.20 10.47 -20.99
CA ASN A 274 19.30 9.58 -20.60
C ASN A 274 19.68 8.65 -21.78
N PRO A 275 20.83 8.83 -22.44
CA PRO A 275 21.23 8.03 -23.60
C PRO A 275 21.25 6.52 -23.34
N ALA A 276 21.68 6.08 -22.15
CA ALA A 276 21.74 4.66 -21.79
C ALA A 276 20.33 4.08 -21.62
N ALA A 277 19.45 4.78 -20.89
CA ALA A 277 18.06 4.37 -20.72
C ALA A 277 17.29 4.38 -22.04
N SER A 278 17.48 5.40 -22.88
CA SER A 278 16.88 5.47 -24.22
C SER A 278 17.34 4.34 -25.12
N GLY A 279 18.64 3.98 -25.07
CA GLY A 279 19.17 2.81 -25.79
C GLY A 279 18.51 1.52 -25.32
N LEU A 280 18.43 1.31 -24.00
CA LEU A 280 17.76 0.17 -23.39
C LEU A 280 16.28 0.07 -23.79
N PHE A 281 15.56 1.20 -23.79
CA PHE A 281 14.15 1.26 -24.16
C PHE A 281 13.94 0.79 -25.61
N VAL A 282 14.74 1.29 -26.56
CA VAL A 282 14.67 0.84 -27.96
C VAL A 282 14.97 -0.66 -28.07
N GLN A 283 15.97 -1.18 -27.35
CA GLN A 283 16.27 -2.62 -27.35
C GLN A 283 15.13 -3.46 -26.79
N ALA A 284 14.48 -3.00 -25.71
CA ALA A 284 13.31 -3.66 -25.13
C ALA A 284 12.15 -3.71 -26.13
N VAL A 285 11.85 -2.59 -26.82
CA VAL A 285 10.83 -2.52 -27.87
C VAL A 285 11.14 -3.50 -29.01
N LEU A 286 12.35 -3.48 -29.55
CA LEU A 286 12.77 -4.37 -30.64
C LEU A 286 12.62 -5.85 -30.25
N THR A 287 12.99 -6.19 -29.02
CA THR A 287 12.87 -7.55 -28.49
C THR A 287 11.41 -8.00 -28.41
N ARG A 288 10.50 -7.12 -28.00
CA ARG A 288 9.05 -7.43 -27.96
C ARG A 288 8.46 -7.57 -29.35
N CYS A 289 8.78 -6.68 -30.28
CA CYS A 289 8.31 -6.76 -31.67
C CYS A 289 8.76 -8.05 -32.35
N ARG A 290 10.02 -8.49 -32.14
CA ARG A 290 10.52 -9.77 -32.65
C ARG A 290 9.75 -10.96 -32.09
N LYS A 291 9.49 -10.96 -30.78
CA LYS A 291 8.69 -12.01 -30.12
C LYS A 291 7.26 -12.09 -30.63
N GLN A 292 6.61 -10.96 -30.91
CA GLN A 292 5.25 -10.93 -31.46
C GLN A 292 5.20 -11.55 -32.87
N LYS A 293 6.15 -11.20 -33.75
CA LYS A 293 6.22 -11.76 -35.11
C LYS A 293 6.42 -13.28 -35.13
N ALA A 294 7.26 -13.80 -34.24
CA ALA A 294 7.55 -15.24 -34.15
C ALA A 294 6.37 -16.09 -33.65
N LEU A 295 5.32 -15.47 -33.08
CA LEU A 295 4.13 -16.15 -32.59
C LEU A 295 2.97 -16.17 -33.59
N THR A 296 3.12 -15.45 -34.70
CA THR A 296 2.10 -15.30 -35.76
C THR A 296 2.45 -16.05 -37.04
N THR A 297 3.65 -16.64 -37.11
CA THR A 297 4.13 -17.60 -38.12
C THR A 297 4.14 -18.99 -37.53
#